data_AF-A0A290XBI7-F1
#
_entry.id   AF-A0A290XBI7-F1
#
_cell.length_a   1.000
_cell.length_b   1.000
_cell.length_c   1.000
_cell.angle_alpha   90.00
_cell.angle_beta   90.00
_cell.angle_gamma   90.00
#
_symmetry.space_group_name_H-M   'P 1'
#
loop_
_entity.id
_entity.type
_entity.pdbx_description
1 polymer ?
#
loop_
_entity_poly.entity_id
_entity_poly.type
_entity_poly.pdbx_seq_one_letter_code
_entity_poly.pdbx_strand_id
1 'polypeptide(L)' 'MDTQEREWMHDLRNAANAVGISVTLGRRLVADGDHVRALEALDRAEVALVRIRDLLRGSAHRPAEPPRE' A
#
# COMPACT_ATOMS: atom_id res chain seq x y z
N MET A 1 -2.94 17.98 -12.63
CA MET A 1 -2.75 17.11 -11.47
C MET A 1 -2.27 17.97 -10.32
N ASP A 2 -3.11 18.09 -9.30
CA ASP A 2 -2.85 18.84 -8.08
C ASP A 2 -1.62 18.22 -7.35
N THR A 3 -0.83 19.01 -6.61
CA THR A 3 0.34 18.50 -5.87
C THR A 3 -0.08 17.41 -4.90
N GLN A 4 -1.24 17.58 -4.25
CA GLN A 4 -1.83 16.60 -3.35
C GLN A 4 -2.18 15.27 -4.05
N GLU A 5 -2.73 15.35 -5.26
CA GLU A 5 -3.06 14.16 -6.06
C GLU A 5 -1.79 13.39 -6.46
N ARG A 6 -0.68 14.11 -6.67
CA ARG A 6 0.63 13.53 -7.02
C ARG A 6 1.25 12.79 -5.86
N GLU A 7 1.20 13.38 -4.68
CA GLU A 7 1.67 12.76 -3.45
C GLU A 7 0.83 11.51 -3.13
N TRP A 8 -0.49 11.60 -3.23
CA TRP A 8 -1.36 10.44 -3.02
C TRP A 8 -1.06 9.28 -3.99
N MET A 9 -0.96 9.56 -5.29
CA MET A 9 -0.63 8.53 -6.29
C MET A 9 0.76 7.93 -6.08
N HIS A 10 1.73 8.76 -5.67
CA HIS A 10 3.07 8.30 -5.34
C HIS A 10 3.03 7.32 -4.15
N ASP A 11 2.33 7.68 -3.09
CA ASP A 11 2.20 6.87 -1.89
C ASP A 11 1.46 5.56 -2.14
N LEU A 12 0.40 5.61 -2.94
CA LEU A 12 -0.34 4.42 -3.35
C LEU A 12 0.54 3.46 -4.16
N ARG A 13 1.33 3.99 -5.10
CA ARG A 13 2.26 3.20 -5.91
C ARG A 13 3.33 2.55 -5.04
N ASN A 14 3.88 3.29 -4.07
CA ASN A 14 4.90 2.76 -3.17
C ASN A 14 4.35 1.65 -2.29
N ALA A 15 3.14 1.82 -1.75
CA ALA A 15 2.49 0.78 -0.96
C ALA A 15 2.20 -0.47 -1.82
N ALA A 16 1.70 -0.31 -3.04
CA ALA A 16 1.48 -1.42 -3.97
C ALA A 16 2.78 -2.16 -4.34
N ASN A 17 3.88 -1.44 -4.57
CA ASN A 17 5.19 -2.03 -4.83
C ASN A 17 5.69 -2.84 -3.62
N ALA A 18 5.51 -2.31 -2.41
CA ALA A 18 5.88 -3.01 -1.18
C ALA A 18 5.12 -4.34 -1.02
N VAL A 19 3.83 -4.38 -1.37
CA VAL A 19 3.05 -5.63 -1.42
C VAL A 19 3.67 -6.61 -2.42
N GLY A 20 3.89 -6.18 -3.66
CA GLY A 20 4.41 -7.04 -4.73
C GLY A 20 5.77 -7.67 -4.40
N ILE A 21 6.70 -6.86 -3.87
CA ILE A 21 8.02 -7.33 -3.43
C ILE A 21 7.88 -8.34 -2.29
N SER A 22 7.09 -8.01 -1.27
CA SER A 22 6.94 -8.83 -0.07
C SER A 22 6.29 -10.17 -0.38
N VAL A 23 5.25 -10.20 -1.23
CA VAL A 23 4.62 -11.45 -1.69
C VAL A 23 5.59 -12.29 -2.52
N THR A 24 6.34 -11.67 -3.44
CA THR A 24 7.34 -12.39 -4.26
C THR A 24 8.42 -13.02 -3.40
N LEU A 25 8.93 -12.28 -2.41
CA LEU A 25 9.90 -12.77 -1.45
C LEU A 25 9.32 -13.91 -0.60
N GLY A 26 8.11 -13.74 -0.07
CA GLY A 26 7.43 -14.77 0.71
C GLY A 26 7.27 -16.08 -0.06
N ARG A 27 6.84 -16.01 -1.33
CA ARG A 27 6.73 -17.20 -2.21
C ARG A 27 8.05 -17.93 -2.38
N ARG A 28 9.15 -17.19 -2.56
CA ARG A 28 10.49 -17.78 -2.68
C ARG A 28 10.92 -18.46 -1.38
N LEU A 29 10.72 -17.79 -0.24
CA LEU A 29 11.10 -18.32 1.08
C LEU A 29 10.30 -19.57 1.44
N VAL A 30 9.01 -19.65 1.07
CA VAL A 30 8.22 -20.89 1.19
C VAL A 30 8.84 -22.02 0.35
N ALA A 31 9.24 -21.74 -0.89
CA ALA A 31 9.85 -22.74 -1.76
C ALA A 31 11.22 -23.22 -1.21
N ASP A 32 11.95 -22.33 -0.53
CA ASP A 32 13.23 -22.61 0.11
C ASP A 32 13.09 -23.28 1.50
N GLY A 33 11.85 -23.46 2.00
CA GLY A 33 11.56 -24.05 3.32
C GLY A 33 11.77 -23.11 4.51
N ASP A 34 12.09 -21.85 4.26
CA ASP A 34 12.33 -20.82 5.27
C ASP A 34 11.00 -20.15 5.69
N HIS A 35 10.18 -20.92 6.40
CA HIS A 35 8.82 -20.50 6.75
C HIS A 35 8.77 -19.29 7.68
N VAL A 36 9.77 -19.13 8.56
CA VAL A 36 9.82 -17.99 9.50
C VAL A 36 9.96 -16.68 8.72
N ARG A 37 10.93 -16.61 7.82
CA ARG A 37 11.13 -15.39 7.01
C ARG A 37 10.03 -15.20 5.99
N ALA A 38 9.40 -16.29 5.53
CA ALA A 38 8.22 -16.20 4.69
C ALA A 38 7.06 -15.49 5.42
N LEU A 39 6.80 -15.84 6.69
CA LEU A 39 5.80 -15.18 7.51
C LEU A 39 6.13 -13.68 7.70
N GLU A 40 7.38 -13.34 7.99
CA GLU A 40 7.80 -11.92 8.07
C GLU A 40 7.60 -11.16 6.76
N ALA A 41 7.78 -11.83 5.61
CA ALA A 41 7.48 -11.24 4.31
C ALA A 41 5.96 -11.04 4.13
N LEU A 42 5.13 -11.97 4.57
CA LEU A 42 3.67 -11.83 4.52
C LEU A 42 3.16 -10.73 5.46
N ASP A 43 3.70 -10.61 6.67
CA ASP A 43 3.36 -9.52 7.60
C ASP A 43 3.64 -8.14 6.99
N ARG A 44 4.78 -7.99 6.29
CA ARG A 44 5.09 -6.75 5.55
C ARG A 44 4.12 -6.47 4.42
N ALA A 45 3.66 -7.51 3.72
CA ALA A 45 2.63 -7.36 2.69
C ALA A 45 1.30 -6.91 3.31
N GLU A 46 0.91 -7.46 4.46
CA GLU A 46 -0.30 -7.06 5.18
C GLU A 46 -0.26 -5.59 5.61
N VAL A 47 0.86 -5.15 6.20
CA VAL A 47 1.05 -3.74 6.57
C VAL A 47 0.90 -2.82 5.36
N ALA A 48 1.48 -3.19 4.21
CA ALA A 48 1.37 -2.40 3.00
C ALA A 48 -0.06 -2.40 2.42
N LEU A 49 -0.80 -3.50 2.53
CA LEU A 49 -2.22 -3.58 2.16
C LEU A 49 -3.10 -2.70 3.06
N VAL A 50 -2.83 -2.68 4.36
CA VAL A 50 -3.49 -1.77 5.31
C VAL A 50 -3.26 -0.31 4.89
N ARG A 51 -2.03 0.06 4.53
CA ARG A 51 -1.72 1.41 4.03
C ARG A 51 -2.47 1.74 2.74
N ILE A 52 -2.57 0.79 1.79
CA ILE A 52 -3.36 0.97 0.55
C ILE A 52 -4.82 1.25 0.90
N ARG A 53 -5.41 0.43 1.78
CA ARG A 53 -6.81 0.61 2.22
C ARG A 53 -7.02 2.00 2.82
N ASP A 54 -6.09 2.46 3.66
CA ASP A 54 -6.20 3.74 4.34
C ASP A 54 -6.03 4.92 3.36
N LEU A 55 -5.10 4.82 2.40
CA LEU A 55 -4.94 5.80 1.30
C LEU A 55 -6.17 5.86 0.39
N LEU A 56 -6.81 4.73 0.11
CA LEU A 56 -8.04 4.69 -0.70
C LEU A 56 -9.24 5.27 0.05
N ARG A 57 -9.33 5.03 1.38
CA ARG A 57 -10.36 5.62 2.25
C ARG A 57 -10.17 7.13 2.42
N GLY A 58 -8.94 7.59 2.60
CA GLY A 58 -8.61 9.01 2.76
C GLY A 58 -8.91 9.85 1.52
N SER A 59 -8.70 9.30 0.32
CA SER A 59 -9.02 10.00 -0.94
C SER A 59 -10.51 10.09 -1.26
N ALA A 60 -11.36 9.29 -0.61
CA ALA A 60 -12.81 9.38 -0.76
C ALA A 60 -13.45 10.54 0.04
N HIS A 61 -12.69 11.25 0.89
CA HIS A 61 -13.21 12.24 1.84
C HIS A 61 -12.88 13.70 1.47
N ARG A 62 -12.86 14.06 0.18
CA ARG A 62 -12.85 15.48 -0.23
C ARG A 62 -14.31 15.96 -0.30
N PRO A 63 -14.89 16.58 0.75
CA PRO A 63 -16.15 17.30 0.57
C PRO A 63 -15.89 18.38 -0.50
N ALA A 64 -16.79 18.48 -1.47
CA ALA A 64 -16.80 19.61 -2.39
C ALA A 64 -16.85 20.88 -1.53
N GLU A 65 -15.83 21.74 -1.66
CA GLU A 65 -15.82 23.05 -1.02
C GLU A 65 -17.10 23.77 -1.46
N PRO A 66 -18.02 24.16 -0.55
CA PRO A 66 -19.19 24.92 -0.95
C PRO A 66 -18.73 26.27 -1.52
N PRO A 67 -19.44 26.82 -2.52
CA PRO A 67 -19.04 28.07 -3.16
C PRO A 67 -18.87 29.17 -2.12
N ARG A 68 -17.74 29.87 -2.16
CA ARG A 68 -17.53 31.08 -1.37
C ARG A 68 -18.40 32.18 -1.98
N GLU A 69 -19.43 32.58 -1.24
CA GLU A 69 -20.27 33.76 -1.54
C GLU A 69 -19.47 35.06 -1.44
#